data_AF-A0A8I2G5Q3-F1
#
_entry.id   AF-A0A8I2G5Q3-F1
#
_cell.length_a   1.000
_cell.length_b   1.000
_cell.length_c   1.000
_cell.angle_alpha   90.00
_cell.angle_beta   90.00
_cell.angle_gamma   90.00
#
_symmetry.space_group_name_H-M   'P 1'
#
loop_
_entity.id
_entity.type
_entity.pdbx_description
1 polymer ?
#
loop_
_entity_poly.entity_id
_entity_poly.type
_entity_poly.pdbx_seq_one_letter_code
_entity_poly.pdbx_strand_id
1 'polypeptide(L)'
;MKVTLDIPDSYALYFTLSSIEKELKLFTALMLVKQGKISVSKGAELSEMTIYDFMGECKKNEIPVIDYSREELKQEFEAIKRELL
;
A
#
# COMPACT_ATOMS: atom_id res chain seq x y z
N MET A 1 -3.53 5.79 -19.19
CA MET A 1 -2.73 4.74 -19.87
C MET A 1 -3.57 3.47 -19.90
N LYS A 2 -3.41 2.59 -20.92
CA LYS A 2 -4.11 1.29 -21.00
C LYS A 2 -3.07 0.17 -21.08
N VAL A 3 -3.22 -0.85 -20.23
CA VAL A 3 -2.42 -2.08 -20.22
C VAL A 3 -3.38 -3.25 -20.42
N THR A 4 -3.01 -4.21 -21.25
CA THR A 4 -3.80 -5.42 -21.53
C THR A 4 -3.05 -6.65 -21.01
N LEU A 5 -3.77 -7.56 -20.37
CA LEU A 5 -3.24 -8.81 -19.81
C LEU A 5 -4.07 -9.97 -20.35
N ASP A 6 -3.39 -10.96 -20.92
CA ASP A 6 -4.01 -12.23 -21.31
C ASP A 6 -3.93 -13.19 -20.12
N ILE A 7 -5.08 -13.49 -19.53
CA ILE A 7 -5.22 -14.40 -18.38
C ILE A 7 -5.85 -15.69 -18.88
N PRO A 8 -5.31 -16.88 -18.53
CA PRO A 8 -5.88 -18.13 -19.00
C PRO A 8 -7.33 -18.32 -18.53
N ASP A 9 -8.21 -18.81 -19.42
CA ASP A 9 -9.64 -18.97 -19.15
C ASP A 9 -9.94 -19.86 -17.93
N SER A 10 -9.03 -20.78 -17.60
CA SER A 10 -9.13 -21.62 -16.39
C SER A 10 -9.26 -20.81 -15.10
N TYR A 11 -8.81 -19.55 -15.10
CA TYR A 11 -8.88 -18.68 -13.93
C TYR A 11 -10.24 -18.02 -13.72
N ALA A 12 -11.13 -18.05 -14.71
CA ALA A 12 -12.51 -17.55 -14.57
C ALA A 12 -13.31 -18.30 -13.48
N LEU A 13 -12.81 -19.46 -13.04
CA LEU A 13 -13.37 -20.23 -11.92
C LEU A 13 -13.13 -19.61 -10.54
N TYR A 14 -12.13 -18.73 -10.42
CA TYR A 14 -11.71 -18.16 -9.13
C TYR A 14 -12.14 -16.71 -8.95
N PHE A 15 -12.28 -15.95 -10.04
CA PHE A 15 -12.59 -14.53 -9.98
C PHE A 15 -13.33 -14.04 -11.23
N THR A 16 -14.14 -12.99 -11.05
CA THR A 16 -14.73 -12.23 -12.14
C THR A 16 -13.72 -11.24 -12.70
N LEU A 17 -13.90 -10.81 -13.96
CA LEU A 17 -13.05 -9.78 -14.59
C LEU A 17 -12.93 -8.49 -13.75
N SER A 18 -14.02 -8.04 -13.13
CA SER A 18 -13.99 -6.83 -12.29
C SER A 18 -13.28 -7.05 -10.96
N SER A 19 -13.36 -8.25 -10.38
CA SER A 19 -12.63 -8.58 -9.15
C SER A 19 -11.14 -8.65 -9.39
N ILE A 20 -10.70 -9.30 -10.48
CA ILE A 20 -9.26 -9.39 -10.79
C ILE A 20 -8.67 -8.04 -11.18
N GLU A 21 -9.41 -7.18 -11.88
CA GLU A 21 -8.92 -5.83 -12.19
C GLU A 21 -8.59 -5.05 -10.91
N LYS A 22 -9.49 -5.09 -9.92
CA LYS A 22 -9.27 -4.42 -8.63
C LYS A 22 -8.10 -5.02 -7.86
N GLU A 23 -8.00 -6.34 -7.80
CA GLU A 23 -6.88 -7.03 -7.15
C GLU A 23 -5.53 -6.70 -7.81
N LEU A 24 -5.48 -6.71 -9.14
CA LEU A 24 -4.25 -6.38 -9.87
C LEU A 24 -3.80 -4.93 -9.62
N LYS A 25 -4.74 -3.98 -9.61
CA LYS A 25 -4.43 -2.58 -9.27
C LYS A 25 -3.88 -2.46 -7.85
N LEU A 26 -4.54 -3.10 -6.87
CA LEU A 26 -4.10 -3.09 -5.48
C LEU A 26 -2.72 -3.73 -5.30
N PHE A 27 -2.51 -4.94 -5.81
CA PHE A 27 -1.23 -5.63 -5.68
C PHE A 27 -0.09 -4.91 -6.39
N THR A 28 -0.36 -4.32 -7.56
CA THR A 28 0.63 -3.50 -8.27
C THR A 28 0.97 -2.26 -7.44
N ALA A 29 -0.01 -1.54 -6.91
CA ALA A 29 0.20 -0.37 -6.06
C ALA A 29 1.02 -0.72 -4.81
N LEU A 30 0.65 -1.78 -4.09
CA LEU A 30 1.37 -2.25 -2.91
C LEU A 30 2.84 -2.57 -3.24
N MET A 31 3.08 -3.32 -4.32
CA MET A 31 4.45 -3.69 -4.71
C MET A 31 5.29 -2.48 -5.11
N LEU A 32 4.73 -1.52 -5.84
CA LEU A 32 5.44 -0.30 -6.24
C LEU A 32 5.79 0.58 -5.04
N VAL A 33 4.89 0.70 -4.07
CA VAL A 33 5.14 1.42 -2.81
C VAL A 33 6.21 0.71 -1.99
N LYS A 34 6.10 -0.62 -1.83
CA LYS A 34 7.10 -1.44 -1.13
C LYS A 34 8.50 -1.30 -1.72
N GLN A 35 8.59 -1.14 -3.04
CA GLN A 35 9.86 -0.92 -3.76
C GLN A 35 10.32 0.54 -3.76
N GLY A 36 9.58 1.46 -3.13
CA GLY A 36 9.89 2.90 -3.12
C GLY A 36 9.76 3.58 -4.49
N LYS A 37 9.11 2.95 -5.47
CA LYS A 37 8.96 3.47 -6.84
C LYS A 37 7.89 4.55 -6.94
N ILE A 38 6.87 4.48 -6.10
CA ILE A 38 5.80 5.46 -6.00
C ILE A 38 5.51 5.78 -4.53
N SER A 39 4.95 6.96 -4.27
CA SER A 39 4.46 7.33 -2.94
C SER A 39 3.20 6.55 -2.55
N VAL A 40 2.88 6.53 -1.26
CA VAL A 40 1.62 5.99 -0.72
C VAL A 40 0.40 6.66 -1.39
N SER A 41 0.45 7.99 -1.61
CA SER A 41 -0.63 8.71 -2.30
C SER A 41 -0.84 8.27 -3.75
N LYS A 42 0.24 7.98 -4.48
CA LYS A 42 0.17 7.43 -5.84
C LYS A 42 -0.27 5.96 -5.85
N GLY A 43 0.08 5.20 -4.82
CA GLY A 43 -0.47 3.86 -4.60
C GLY A 43 -2.00 3.89 -4.44
N ALA A 44 -2.51 4.79 -3.59
CA ALA A 44 -3.94 4.98 -3.38
C ALA A 44 -4.69 5.39 -4.66
N GLU A 45 -4.10 6.29 -5.46
CA GLU A 45 -4.62 6.67 -6.78
C GLU A 45 -4.69 5.47 -7.73
N LEU A 46 -3.63 4.66 -7.82
CA LEU A 46 -3.59 3.48 -8.70
C LEU A 46 -4.58 2.40 -8.27
N SER A 47 -4.77 2.20 -6.97
CA SER A 47 -5.73 1.23 -6.43
C SER A 47 -7.17 1.76 -6.38
N GLU A 48 -7.41 3.01 -6.80
CA GLU A 48 -8.73 3.67 -6.76
C GLU A 48 -9.33 3.68 -5.34
N MET A 49 -8.47 3.87 -4.34
CA MET A 49 -8.83 3.89 -2.92
C MET A 49 -8.60 5.28 -2.32
N THR A 50 -9.26 5.55 -1.20
CA THR A 50 -8.83 6.69 -0.38
C THR A 50 -7.42 6.43 0.17
N ILE A 51 -6.70 7.50 0.50
CA ILE A 51 -5.36 7.35 1.08
C ILE A 51 -5.39 6.53 2.39
N TYR A 52 -6.45 6.65 3.19
CA TYR A 52 -6.60 5.94 4.45
C TYR A 52 -6.86 4.45 4.25
N ASP A 53 -7.72 4.09 3.30
CA ASP A 53 -7.99 2.69 2.97
C ASP A 53 -6.72 2.01 2.45
N PHE A 54 -5.99 2.69 1.57
CA PHE A 54 -4.75 2.16 1.02
C PHE A 54 -3.65 2.03 2.09
N MET A 55 -3.55 2.97 3.03
CA MET A 55 -2.66 2.83 4.20
C MET A 55 -3.04 1.62 5.06
N GLY A 56 -4.34 1.33 5.19
CA GLY A 56 -4.84 0.10 5.81
C GLY A 56 -4.35 -1.17 5.10
N GLU A 57 -4.39 -1.20 3.76
CA GLU A 57 -3.85 -2.31 2.97
C GLU A 57 -2.34 -2.44 3.08
N CYS A 58 -1.59 -1.33 3.05
CA CYS A 58 -0.15 -1.34 3.31
C CYS A 58 0.17 -1.96 4.67
N LYS A 59 -0.58 -1.59 5.72
CA LYS A 59 -0.40 -2.16 7.07
C LYS A 59 -0.66 -3.66 7.09
N LYS A 60 -1.72 -4.15 6.43
CA LYS A 60 -2.01 -5.59 6.31
C LYS A 60 -0.91 -6.37 5.59
N ASN A 61 -0.18 -5.70 4.69
CA ASN A 61 0.90 -6.29 3.88
C ASN A 61 2.31 -5.96 4.42
N GLU A 62 2.41 -5.44 5.65
CA GLU A 62 3.67 -5.09 6.31
C GLU A 62 4.53 -4.09 5.52
N ILE A 63 3.87 -3.17 4.81
CA ILE A 63 4.52 -2.10 4.05
C ILE A 63 4.53 -0.84 4.91
N PRO A 64 5.71 -0.33 5.31
CA PRO A 64 5.79 0.90 6.07
C PRO A 64 5.30 2.08 5.23
N VAL A 65 4.30 2.80 5.74
CA VAL A 65 3.73 4.01 5.12
C VAL A 65 4.24 5.29 5.75
N ILE A 66 4.93 5.17 6.87
CA ILE A 66 5.54 6.24 7.63
C ILE A 66 7.03 5.91 7.68
N ASP A 67 7.84 6.79 7.09
CA ASP A 67 9.30 6.69 7.13
C ASP A 67 9.78 7.31 8.45
N TYR A 68 9.73 6.52 9.52
CA TYR A 68 10.37 6.87 10.79
C TYR A 68 11.49 5.89 11.05
N SER A 69 12.70 6.42 11.16
CA SER A 69 13.81 5.65 11.71
C SER A 69 13.52 5.30 13.17
N ARG A 70 14.15 4.21 13.63
CA ARG A 70 14.08 3.81 15.04
C ARG A 70 14.64 4.90 15.95
N GLU A 71 15.63 5.63 15.46
CA GLU A 71 16.29 6.74 16.14
C GLU A 71 15.36 7.95 16.30
N GLU A 72 14.64 8.33 15.25
CA GLU A 72 13.62 9.39 15.31
C GLU A 72 12.50 9.02 16.29
N LEU A 73 12.00 7.79 16.20
CA LEU A 73 11.01 7.27 17.16
C LEU A 73 11.51 7.35 18.60
N LYS A 74 12.76 6.92 18.87
CA LYS A 74 13.35 7.00 20.22
C LYS A 74 13.46 8.45 20.70
N GLN A 75 13.87 9.37 19.83
CA GLN A 75 13.99 10.78 20.19
C GLN A 75 12.64 11.38 20.56
N GLU A 76 11.58 11.09 19.80
CA GLU A 76 10.23 11.52 20.13
C GLU A 76 9.73 10.93 21.46
N PHE A 77 9.95 9.64 21.69
CA PHE A 77 9.59 9.00 22.95
C PHE A 77 10.30 9.63 24.16
N GLU A 78 11.60 9.94 24.03
CA GLU A 78 12.37 10.60 25.09
C GLU A 78 11.98 12.08 25.28
N ALA A 79 11.50 12.76 24.24
CA ALA A 79 10.96 14.11 24.34
C ALA A 79 9.65 14.12 25.13
N ILE A 80 8.70 13.25 24.76
CA ILE A 80 7.41 13.08 25.46
C ILE A 80 7.63 12.76 26.95
N LYS A 81 8.60 11.89 27.25
CA LYS A 81 8.92 11.49 28.63
C LYS A 81 9.46 12.65 29.48
N ARG A 82 10.15 13.62 28.88
CA ARG A 82 10.66 14.82 29.56
C ARG A 82 9.60 15.89 29.80
N GLU A 83 8.55 15.93 29.00
CA GLU A 83 7.45 16.89 29.18
C GLU A 83 6.39 16.40 30.20
N LEU A 84 6.36 15.10 30.46
CA LEU A 84 5.40 14.45 31.39
C LEU A 84 5.95 14.21 32.81
N LEU A 85 7.25 14.46 33.05
CA LEU A 85 7.95 14.28 34.34
C LEU A 85 8.61 15.58 34.77
#